data_AF-A0AAD3AMX9-F1
#
_entry.id   AF-A0AAD3AMX9-F1
#
_cell.length_a   1.000
_cell.length_b   1.000
_cell.length_c   1.000
_cell.angle_alpha   90.00
_cell.angle_beta   90.00
_cell.angle_gamma   90.00
#
_symmetry.space_group_name_H-M   'P 1'
#
loop_
_entity.id
_entity.type
_entity.pdbx_description
1 polymer ?
#
loop_
_entity_poly.entity_id
_entity_poly.type
_entity_poly.pdbx_seq_one_letter_code
_entity_poly.pdbx_strand_id
1 'polypeptide(L)'
;MEQLLKQVEKGTQVRGPGQDRMLTELKVHRDAAPEGDLRSALTWLCNAQSRIANSPSAAHSREVLLAAYEVKRVLATAGGTRR
;
A
#
# COMPACT_ATOMS: atom_id res chain seq x y z
N MET A 1 -3.28 -8.78 4.67
CA MET A 1 -3.32 -7.50 3.93
C MET A 1 -3.89 -6.34 4.76
N GLU A 2 -5.06 -6.46 5.39
CA GLU A 2 -5.68 -5.35 6.13
C GLU A 2 -4.81 -4.75 7.25
N GLN A 3 -4.14 -5.59 8.04
CA GLN A 3 -3.21 -5.14 9.09
C GLN A 3 -2.01 -4.38 8.51
N LEU A 4 -1.49 -4.84 7.36
CA LEU A 4 -0.38 -4.18 6.66
C LEU A 4 -0.81 -2.78 6.16
N LEU A 5 -2.01 -2.66 5.61
CA LEU A 5 -2.54 -1.36 5.17
C LEU A 5 -2.75 -0.39 6.34
N LYS A 6 -3.23 -0.88 7.50
CA LYS A 6 -3.32 -0.05 8.73
C LYS A 6 -1.95 0.45 9.18
N GLN A 7 -0.91 -0.38 9.06
CA GLN A 7 0.45 0.00 9.41
C GLN A 7 1.01 1.04 8.42
N VAL A 8 0.74 0.89 7.13
CA VAL A 8 1.09 1.86 6.08
C VAL A 8 0.45 3.23 6.36
N GLU A 9 -0.85 3.24 6.68
CA GLU A 9 -1.58 4.47 7.01
C GLU A 9 -0.95 5.17 8.23
N LYS A 10 -0.68 4.42 9.31
CA LYS A 10 -0.01 4.95 10.51
C LYS A 10 1.44 5.39 10.25
N GLY A 11 2.14 4.68 9.38
CA GLY A 11 3.53 4.96 8.99
C GLY A 11 3.70 6.26 8.21
N THR A 12 2.63 6.84 7.67
CA THR A 12 2.65 8.21 7.13
C THR A 12 2.72 9.28 8.21
N GLN A 13 2.38 8.94 9.46
CA GLN A 13 2.32 9.85 10.61
C GLN A 13 3.47 9.65 11.59
N VAL A 14 4.00 8.43 11.73
CA VAL A 14 5.05 8.09 12.71
C VAL A 14 6.27 7.49 12.00
N ARG A 15 7.42 8.18 12.03
CA ARG A 15 8.70 7.68 11.51
C ARG A 15 9.23 6.61 12.47
N GLY A 16 9.31 5.37 12.01
CA GLY A 16 9.90 4.28 12.77
C GLY A 16 10.67 3.29 11.87
N PRO A 17 11.60 2.51 12.44
CA PRO A 17 12.39 1.51 11.71
C PRO A 17 11.56 0.40 11.04
N GLY A 18 10.24 0.38 11.23
CA GLY A 18 9.32 -0.55 10.57
C GLY A 18 8.98 -0.22 9.12
N GLN A 19 9.40 0.93 8.58
CA GLN A 19 9.00 1.36 7.22
C GLN A 19 9.61 0.49 6.10
N ASP A 20 10.86 0.07 6.27
CA ASP A 20 11.55 -0.80 5.31
C ASP A 20 10.94 -2.22 5.27
N ARG A 21 10.59 -2.74 6.45
CA ARG A 21 9.87 -4.01 6.58
C ARG A 21 8.49 -3.96 5.92
N MET A 22 7.75 -2.86 6.09
CA MET A 22 6.45 -2.68 5.43
C MET A 22 6.57 -2.68 3.90
N LEU A 23 7.58 -1.98 3.35
CA LEU A 23 7.82 -1.97 1.91
C LEU A 23 8.18 -3.37 1.39
N THR A 24 8.96 -4.13 2.15
CA THR A 24 9.29 -5.52 1.80
C THR A 24 8.06 -6.42 1.76
N GLU A 25 7.20 -6.36 2.79
CA GLU A 25 5.94 -7.12 2.83
C GLU A 25 4.98 -6.72 1.70
N LEU A 26 4.90 -5.42 1.36
CA LEU A 26 4.10 -4.94 0.23
C LEU A 26 4.58 -5.48 -1.13
N LYS A 27 5.90 -5.55 -1.34
CA LYS A 27 6.49 -6.13 -2.56
C LYS A 27 6.16 -7.61 -2.69
N VAL A 28 6.24 -8.38 -1.59
CA VAL A 28 5.84 -9.80 -1.59
C VAL A 28 4.38 -9.95 -2.01
N HIS A 29 3.47 -9.13 -1.47
CA HIS A 29 2.06 -9.16 -1.86
C HIS A 29 1.83 -8.78 -3.33
N ARG A 30 2.56 -7.78 -3.84
CA ARG A 30 2.51 -7.40 -5.26
C ARG A 30 2.95 -8.56 -6.14
N ASP A 31 4.07 -9.19 -5.80
CA ASP A 31 4.67 -10.25 -6.61
C ASP A 31 3.82 -11.52 -6.62
N ALA A 32 3.13 -11.81 -5.51
CA ALA A 32 2.18 -12.91 -5.39
C ALA A 32 0.79 -12.61 -5.99
N ALA A 33 0.44 -11.34 -6.22
CA ALA A 33 -0.83 -10.97 -6.81
C ALA A 33 -0.86 -11.34 -8.31
N PRO A 34 -1.95 -11.97 -8.79
CA PRO A 34 -2.16 -12.18 -10.22
C PRO A 34 -2.11 -10.85 -10.98
N GLU A 35 -1.66 -10.89 -12.23
CA GLU A 35 -1.68 -9.72 -13.12
C GLU A 35 -3.11 -9.14 -13.20
N GLY A 36 -3.24 -7.83 -12.98
CA GLY A 36 -4.53 -7.14 -12.94
C GLY A 36 -4.57 -5.93 -12.00
N ASP A 37 -5.78 -5.48 -11.66
CA ASP A 37 -6.01 -4.25 -10.89
C ASP A 37 -5.33 -4.30 -9.51
N LEU A 38 -5.29 -5.47 -8.87
CA LEU A 38 -4.69 -5.63 -7.54
C LEU A 38 -3.16 -5.43 -7.60
N ARG A 39 -2.50 -6.03 -8.59
CA ARG A 39 -1.05 -5.87 -8.80
C ARG A 39 -0.70 -4.44 -9.17
N SER A 40 -1.54 -3.77 -9.96
CA SER A 40 -1.39 -2.36 -10.30
C SER A 40 -1.51 -1.45 -9.08
N ALA A 41 -2.54 -1.65 -8.26
CA ALA A 41 -2.74 -0.91 -7.01
C ALA A 41 -1.60 -1.13 -6.00
N LEU A 42 -1.14 -2.38 -5.85
CA LEU A 42 0.01 -2.71 -4.99
C LEU A 42 1.32 -2.10 -5.50
N THR A 43 1.51 -2.04 -6.82
CA THR A 43 2.66 -1.38 -7.44
C THR A 43 2.66 0.11 -7.14
N TRP A 44 1.51 0.78 -7.29
CA TRP A 44 1.36 2.18 -6.93
C TRP A 44 1.69 2.41 -5.45
N LEU A 45 1.17 1.56 -4.55
CA LEU A 45 1.43 1.68 -3.12
C LEU A 45 2.91 1.50 -2.77
N CYS A 46 3.61 0.54 -3.39
CA CYS A 46 5.06 0.36 -3.21
C CYS A 46 5.85 1.60 -3.64
N ASN A 47 5.46 2.21 -4.76
CA ASN A 47 6.10 3.41 -5.29
C ASN A 47 5.88 4.62 -4.35
N ALA A 48 4.64 4.82 -3.88
CA ALA A 48 4.32 5.88 -2.93
C ALA A 48 5.06 5.72 -1.60
N GLN A 49 5.16 4.49 -1.07
CA GLN A 49 5.96 4.18 0.13
C GLN A 49 7.44 4.47 -0.06
N SER A 50 7.98 4.17 -1.25
CA SER A 50 9.38 4.49 -1.57
C SER A 50 9.61 6.00 -1.66
N ARG A 51 8.66 6.76 -2.24
CA ARG A 51 8.72 8.24 -2.33
C ARG A 51 8.70 8.89 -0.95
N ILE A 52 7.79 8.49 -0.06
CA ILE A 52 7.70 9.09 1.28
C ILE A 52 8.91 8.73 2.15
N ALA A 53 9.49 7.54 1.99
CA ALA A 53 10.71 7.15 2.69
C ALA A 53 11.90 8.04 2.28
N ASN A 54 12.04 8.29 0.97
CA ASN A 54 13.11 9.10 0.41
C ASN A 54 12.93 10.61 0.65
N SER A 55 11.70 11.11 0.52
CA SER A 55 11.37 12.54 0.62
C SER A 55 10.04 12.72 1.35
N PRO A 56 10.04 12.85 2.69
CA PRO A 56 8.79 13.01 3.43
C PRO A 56 8.13 14.34 3.11
N SER A 57 6.86 14.32 2.71
CA SER A 57 6.05 15.53 2.52
C SER A 57 4.57 15.21 2.71
N ALA A 58 3.75 16.23 3.00
CA ALA A 58 2.30 16.07 3.07
C ALA A 58 1.70 15.54 1.76
N ALA A 59 2.28 15.91 0.62
CA ALA A 59 1.88 15.41 -0.69
C ALA A 59 2.14 13.89 -0.82
N HIS A 60 3.32 13.42 -0.41
CA HIS A 60 3.66 11.99 -0.45
C HIS A 60 2.88 11.19 0.60
N SER A 61 2.58 11.76 1.78
CA SER A 61 1.65 11.15 2.74
C SER A 61 0.27 10.96 2.12
N ARG A 62 -0.26 11.97 1.42
CA ARG A 62 -1.55 11.87 0.72
C ARG A 62 -1.51 10.82 -0.39
N GLU A 63 -0.42 10.76 -1.16
CA GLU A 63 -0.23 9.75 -2.20
C GLU A 63 -0.29 8.32 -1.63
N VAL A 64 0.39 8.06 -0.51
CA VAL A 64 0.34 6.77 0.19
C VAL A 64 -1.08 6.42 0.62
N LEU A 65 -1.81 7.36 1.20
CA LEU A 65 -3.19 7.13 1.66
C LEU A 65 -4.13 6.82 0.48
N LEU A 66 -3.98 7.51 -0.64
CA LEU A 66 -4.76 7.24 -1.85
C LEU A 66 -4.45 5.86 -2.43
N ALA A 67 -3.17 5.50 -2.52
CA ALA A 67 -2.76 4.17 -2.99
C ALA A 67 -3.25 3.05 -2.06
N ALA A 68 -3.23 3.27 -0.74
CA ALA A 68 -3.76 2.31 0.22
C ALA A 68 -5.28 2.15 0.11
N TYR A 69 -6.01 3.24 -0.11
CA TYR A 69 -7.44 3.21 -0.38
C TYR A 69 -7.76 2.43 -1.66
N GLU A 70 -7.01 2.63 -2.73
CA GLU A 70 -7.17 1.91 -3.99
C GLU A 70 -7.02 0.40 -3.81
N VAL A 71 -5.99 -0.04 -3.08
CA VAL A 71 -5.81 -1.47 -2.76
C VAL A 71 -7.00 -2.02 -1.99
N LYS A 72 -7.52 -1.29 -0.98
CA LYS A 72 -8.73 -1.70 -0.24
C LYS A 72 -9.94 -1.81 -1.17
N ARG A 73 -10.12 -0.85 -2.09
CA ARG A 73 -11.22 -0.85 -3.06
C ARG A 73 -11.16 -2.06 -3.97
N VAL A 74 -10.00 -2.34 -4.56
CA VAL A 74 -9.81 -3.49 -5.46
C VAL A 74 -10.02 -4.82 -4.73
N LEU A 75 -9.55 -4.95 -3.49
CA LEU A 75 -9.80 -6.14 -2.69
C LEU A 75 -11.29 -6.33 -2.37
N ALA A 76 -12.01 -5.25 -2.09
CA ALA A 76 -13.45 -5.30 -1.84
C ALA A 76 -14.24 -5.68 -3.11
N THR A 77 -13.84 -5.18 -4.28
CA THR A 77 -14.47 -5.56 -5.57
C THR A 77 -14.13 -6.99 -5.97
N ALA A 78 -12.92 -7.47 -5.71
CA ALA A 78 -12.50 -8.84 -5.97
C ALA A 78 -13.17 -9.86 -5.03
N GLY A 79 -13.50 -9.46 -3.79
CA GLY A 79 -14.24 -10.29 -2.83
C GLY A 79 -15.76 -10.30 -3.04
N GLY A 80 -16.30 -9.44 -3.91
CA GLY A 80 -17.74 -9.23 -4.13
C GLY A 80 -18.44 -10.29 -4.99
N THR A 81 -17.71 -11.23 -5.61
CA THR A 81 -18.26 -12.36 -6.38
C THR A 81 -18.59 -13.58 -5.52
N ARG A 82 -19.16 -13.36 -4.33
CA ARG A 82 -20.01 -14.34 -3.65
C ARG A 82 -21.32 -13.67 -3.29
N ARG A 83 -22.30 -13.79 -4.19
CA ARG A 83 -23.71 -13.56 -3.86
C ARG A 83 -24.51 -14.76 -4.34
#